data_AF-A0A952E0W2-F1
#
_entry.id   AF-A0A952E0W2-F1
#
_cell.length_a   1.000
_cell.length_b   1.000
_cell.length_c   1.000
_cell.angle_alpha   90.00
_cell.angle_beta   90.00
_cell.angle_gamma   90.00
#
_symmetry.space_group_name_H-M   'P 1'
#
loop_
_entity.id
_entity.type
_entity.pdbx_description
1 polymer ?
#
loop_
_entity_poly.entity_id
_entity_poly.type
_entity_poly.pdbx_seq_one_letter_code
_entity_poly.pdbx_strand_id
1 'polypeptide(L)' 'MKEFKETHQYGHISIESTPDGLPSMDGDLGVQVAKDGRVWVCIDGVAFLRFKPLRKEKENGIVRIL' A
#
# COMPACT_ATOMS: atom_id res chain seq x y z
N MET A 1 -18.52 -11.80 5.21
CA MET A 1 -17.09 -11.39 5.16
C MET A 1 -16.98 -10.22 4.20
N LYS A 2 -16.23 -9.18 4.53
CA LYS A 2 -16.05 -8.00 3.66
C LYS A 2 -14.96 -8.34 2.65
N GLU A 3 -15.32 -8.53 1.38
CA GLU A 3 -14.34 -8.54 0.30
C GLU A 3 -13.90 -7.11 0.03
N PHE A 4 -12.58 -6.89 0.05
CA PHE A 4 -12.00 -5.63 -0.37
C PHE A 4 -11.73 -5.76 -1.87
N LYS A 5 -12.39 -4.93 -2.68
CA LYS A 5 -12.21 -4.94 -4.12
C LYS A 5 -10.77 -4.54 -4.44
N GLU A 6 -10.10 -5.31 -5.27
CA GLU A 6 -8.83 -4.91 -5.86
C GLU A 6 -9.06 -3.68 -6.75
N THR A 7 -8.17 -2.71 -6.67
CA THR A 7 -8.23 -1.50 -7.51
C THR A 7 -6.93 -1.36 -8.26
N HIS A 8 -7.01 -1.08 -9.57
CA HIS A 8 -5.87 -0.85 -10.44
C HIS A 8 -6.12 0.29 -11.41
N GLN A 9 -5.05 1.01 -11.77
CA GLN A 9 -5.08 2.11 -12.72
C GLN A 9 -3.73 2.21 -13.44
N TYR A 10 -3.77 2.30 -14.77
CA TYR A 10 -2.60 2.61 -15.59
C TYR A 10 -2.34 4.12 -15.60
N GLY A 11 -1.07 4.54 -15.50
CA GLY A 11 -0.67 5.94 -15.59
C GLY A 11 0.82 6.18 -15.32
N HIS A 12 1.20 7.46 -15.16
CA HIS A 12 2.54 7.85 -14.76
C HIS A 12 2.71 7.72 -13.25
N ILE A 13 3.78 7.03 -12.82
CA ILE A 13 4.08 6.70 -11.43
C ILE A 13 5.36 7.43 -11.03
N SER A 14 5.26 8.27 -10.01
CA SER A 14 6.41 8.89 -9.34
C SER A 14 6.40 8.54 -7.86
N ILE A 15 7.59 8.30 -7.29
CA ILE A 15 7.76 8.06 -5.85
C ILE A 15 8.49 9.25 -5.26
N GLU A 16 7.73 10.09 -4.57
CA GLU A 16 8.21 11.33 -3.99
C GLU A 16 8.97 11.10 -2.67
N SER A 17 9.80 12.07 -2.28
CA SER A 17 10.49 12.13 -0.98
C SER A 17 11.50 11.00 -0.69
N THR A 18 12.10 10.40 -1.72
CA THR A 18 13.26 9.52 -1.56
C THR A 18 14.56 10.34 -1.61
N PRO A 19 15.59 10.01 -0.81
CA PRO A 19 16.83 10.81 -0.71
C PRO A 19 17.51 11.11 -2.05
N ASP A 20 17.44 10.16 -2.98
CA ASP A 20 18.06 10.25 -4.31
C ASP A 20 17.03 10.36 -5.44
N GLY A 21 15.74 10.43 -5.12
CA GLY A 21 14.67 10.20 -6.09
C GLY A 21 14.61 8.73 -6.54
N LEU A 22 13.44 8.27 -6.98
CA LEU A 22 13.34 7.10 -7.83
C LEU A 22 12.92 7.56 -9.23
N PRO A 23 13.47 6.97 -10.31
CA PRO A 23 13.00 7.26 -11.66
C PRO A 23 11.49 7.07 -11.73
N SER A 24 10.79 8.06 -12.29
CA SER A 24 9.39 7.88 -12.62
C SER A 24 9.25 6.93 -13.80
N MET A 25 8.12 6.25 -13.86
CA MET A 25 7.84 5.24 -14.88
C MET A 25 6.34 5.20 -15.19
N ASP A 26 5.99 4.72 -16.37
CA ASP A 26 4.60 4.43 -16.71
C ASP A 26 4.30 2.96 -16.40
N GLY A 27 3.12 2.67 -15.86
CA GLY A 27 2.74 1.30 -15.53
C GLY A 27 1.37 1.19 -14.87
N ASP A 28 1.01 -0.04 -14.49
CA ASP A 28 -0.21 -0.36 -13.76
C ASP A 28 0.03 -0.28 -12.25
N LEU A 29 -0.65 0.65 -11.57
CA LEU A 29 -0.63 0.77 -10.12
C LEU A 29 -1.86 0.08 -9.51
N GLY A 30 -1.63 -0.87 -8.60
CA GLY A 30 -2.68 -1.65 -7.94
C GLY A 30 -2.63 -1.56 -6.40
N VAL A 31 -3.79 -1.67 -5.75
CA VAL A 31 -3.91 -1.90 -4.30
C VAL A 31 -4.70 -3.18 -4.04
N GLN A 32 -4.10 -4.07 -3.26
CA GLN A 32 -4.69 -5.35 -2.86
C GLN A 32 -4.78 -5.44 -1.34
N VAL A 33 -5.92 -5.88 -0.82
CA VAL A 33 -6.15 -6.05 0.63
C VAL A 33 -6.57 -7.49 0.91
N ALA A 34 -5.80 -8.21 1.74
CA ALA A 34 -6.12 -9.57 2.15
C ALA A 34 -7.11 -9.58 3.33
N LYS A 35 -7.74 -10.76 3.53
CA LYS A 35 -8.70 -11.01 4.63
C LYS A 35 -8.12 -10.77 6.02
N ASP A 36 -6.81 -10.93 6.18
CA ASP A 36 -6.10 -10.69 7.45
C ASP A 36 -5.61 -9.24 7.63
N GLY A 37 -6.03 -8.34 6.74
CA GLY A 37 -5.74 -6.91 6.79
C GLY A 37 -4.37 -6.52 6.24
N ARG A 38 -3.59 -7.44 5.66
CA ARG A 38 -2.40 -7.09 4.88
C ARG A 38 -2.81 -6.25 3.67
N VAL A 39 -2.00 -5.25 3.35
CA VAL A 39 -2.19 -4.37 2.19
C VAL A 39 -0.93 -4.40 1.34
N TRP A 40 -1.10 -4.53 0.03
CA TRP A 40 -0.04 -4.39 -0.96
C TRP A 40 -0.33 -3.21 -1.87
N VAL A 41 0.73 -2.48 -2.22
CA VAL A 41 0.76 -1.61 -3.39
C VAL A 41 1.61 -2.31 -4.43
N CYS A 42 1.02 -2.58 -5.60
CA CYS A 42 1.66 -3.30 -6.68
C CYS A 42 1.92 -2.37 -7.87
N ILE A 43 3.04 -2.57 -8.56
CA ILE A 43 3.38 -1.91 -9.82
C ILE A 43 3.64 -3.03 -10.84
N ASP A 44 2.91 -3.02 -11.96
CA ASP A 44 2.98 -4.05 -13.01
C ASP A 44 2.84 -5.49 -12.45
N GLY A 45 1.95 -5.66 -11.47
CA GLY A 45 1.70 -6.93 -10.79
C GLY A 45 2.77 -7.34 -9.77
N VAL A 46 3.85 -6.56 -9.60
CA VAL A 46 4.90 -6.81 -8.61
C VAL A 46 4.61 -6.03 -7.33
N ALA A 47 4.66 -6.68 -6.17
CA ALA A 47 4.47 -6.05 -4.86
C ALA A 47 5.60 -5.07 -4.54
N PHE A 48 5.32 -3.78 -4.61
CA PHE A 48 6.26 -2.69 -4.31
C PHE A 48 6.29 -2.36 -2.81
N LEU A 49 5.13 -2.21 -2.19
CA LEU A 49 4.98 -1.96 -0.75
C LEU A 49 4.09 -3.02 -0.13
N ARG A 50 4.47 -3.48 1.08
CA ARG A 50 3.65 -4.40 1.87
C ARG A 50 3.47 -3.87 3.29
N PHE A 51 2.22 -3.59 3.64
CA PHE A 51 1.81 -3.36 5.02
C PHE A 51 1.25 -4.64 5.64
N LYS A 52 1.71 -4.95 6.86
CA LYS A 52 1.16 -6.05 7.66
C LYS A 52 0.66 -5.47 8.98
N PRO A 53 -0.63 -5.65 9.31
CA PRO A 53 -1.14 -5.19 10.59
C PRO A 53 -0.45 -5.98 11.71
N LEU A 54 0.08 -5.25 12.69
CA LEU A 54 0.47 -5.82 13.96
C LEU A 54 -0.76 -5.82 14.87
N ARG A 55 -0.96 -6.89 15.65
CA ARG A 55 -1.92 -6.85 16.74
C ARG A 55 -1.40 -5.80 17.72
N LYS A 56 -2.11 -4.67 17.84
CA LYS A 56 -1.86 -3.76 18.95
C LYS A 56 -2.24 -4.49 20.22
N GLU A 57 -1.27 -4.72 21.11
CA GLU A 57 -1.62 -4.86 22.52
C GLU A 57 -2.35 -3.56 22.90
N LYS A 58 -3.51 -3.68 23.56
CA LYS A 58 -4.28 -2.53 23.99
C LYS A 58 -3.52 -1.85 25.12
N GLU A 59 -2.54 -1.01 24.81
CA GLU A 59 -2.14 0.04 25.73
C GLU A 59 -3.04 1.26 25.50
N ASN A 60 -3.66 1.69 26.58
CA ASN A 60 -4.69 2.71 26.61
C ASN A 60 -4.23 4.00 25.92
N GLY A 61 -4.99 4.43 24.91
CA GLY A 61 -5.02 5.83 24.49
C GLY A 61 -4.42 6.12 23.12
N ILE A 62 -5.32 6.37 22.16
CA ILE A 62 -5.17 7.24 20.99
C ILE A 62 -4.02 6.87 20.03
N VAL A 63 -4.39 6.36 18.85
CA VAL A 63 -3.50 6.42 17.68
C VAL A 63 -4.03 7.44 16.70
N ARG A 64 -3.35 8.59 16.62
CA ARG A 64 -3.50 9.53 15.52
C ARG A 64 -2.66 9.03 14.34
N ILE A 65 -3.27 8.93 13.17
CA ILE A 65 -2.56 8.83 11.90
C ILE A 65 -2.71 10.23 11.29
N LEU A 66 -1.58 10.90 11.08
CA LEU A 66 -1.48 12.26 10.53
C LEU A 66 -2.09 12.33 9.13
#